data_AF-A0A4S9DLK6-F1
#
_entry.id   AF-A0A4S9DLK6-F1
#
_cell.length_a   1.000
_cell.length_b   1.000
_cell.length_c   1.000
_cell.angle_alpha   90.00
_cell.angle_beta   90.00
_cell.angle_gamma   90.00
#
_symmetry.space_group_name_H-M   'P 1'
#
loop_
_entity.id
_entity.type
_entity.pdbx_description
1 polymer ?
#
loop_
_entity_poly.entity_id
_entity_poly.type
_entity_poly.pdbx_seq_one_letter_code
_entity_poly.pdbx_strand_id
1 'polypeptide(L)'
;MDVPLIEEGGVHPHPGRSWLSLLWTILLPIAVTVSTLVTGFILTLPSPYNPHQQNSIDESSFSEDDKKNKDSGYAYYTKTRGANKSIKSDASVTVLVLGDIGRSPRMQYHVASIAASGGHVSLIGYLESELLPEIRNNRFVTVIPLAPPPEALRNANKMLFPIIAPLKVLWQIGTVWHACGYRTKATKWMLVQNPPSIPTLAIAQAMCFIRHTRLIIDWHNFGYTILALKLGNKHPLVRISEMYERYVARAADAHFSVTNAMARVLKQRFGVEATPLHDRPAEQFQPLSAAERKEFLHRLPDTAHYAKHITHGSYRLLVSSTSWTADEDFSVLLDALVAYSATISMSPTFPKILAIITGKGPLKQYYLNKIEQLNKEKKLSNVKIQTAWLSNEDYASLLGSADLGVSLHTSSSGVDLPMKVVDMFGTGLPVIGWSRFEAWKELVKEGVNGFGFSSADGLETLLEELFRTNHGQTLAAIRRGALEECSRRWGDEWFPVAGKLLGLQREGDGEGNSVDAVAGGESKVI
;
A
#
# COMPACT_ATOMS: atom_id res chain seq x y z
N MET A 1 54.47 -70.64 -65.43
CA MET A 1 53.23 -71.42 -65.26
C MET A 1 52.82 -71.30 -63.81
N ASP A 2 51.92 -70.35 -63.60
CA ASP A 2 50.72 -70.41 -62.74
C ASP A 2 50.74 -71.26 -61.47
N VAL A 3 50.69 -70.58 -60.33
CA VAL A 3 49.60 -70.68 -59.33
C VAL A 3 49.51 -69.35 -58.56
N PRO A 4 48.37 -68.62 -58.55
CA PRO A 4 48.09 -67.65 -57.49
C PRO A 4 47.24 -68.29 -56.38
N LEU A 5 47.74 -68.15 -55.15
CA LEU A 5 47.11 -68.58 -53.92
C LEU A 5 46.07 -67.55 -53.45
N ILE A 6 44.93 -68.12 -53.05
CA ILE A 6 43.80 -67.64 -52.25
C ILE A 6 44.16 -66.51 -51.26
N GLU A 7 43.44 -65.38 -51.32
CA GLU A 7 43.31 -64.42 -50.22
C GLU A 7 42.00 -64.66 -49.45
N GLU A 8 42.15 -64.88 -48.14
CA GLU A 8 41.09 -65.00 -47.15
C GLU A 8 40.43 -63.65 -46.84
N GLY A 9 39.18 -63.73 -46.36
CA GLY A 9 38.28 -62.60 -46.17
C GLY A 9 38.66 -61.59 -45.08
N GLY A 10 38.11 -60.38 -45.25
CA GLY A 10 38.08 -59.31 -44.26
C GLY A 10 36.77 -58.55 -44.33
N VAL A 11 35.77 -59.01 -43.58
CA VAL A 11 34.55 -58.25 -43.29
C VAL A 11 34.95 -57.00 -42.49
N HIS A 12 34.91 -55.83 -43.12
CA HIS A 12 35.06 -54.56 -42.40
C HIS A 12 33.82 -54.28 -41.54
N PRO A 13 33.93 -54.15 -40.21
CA PRO A 13 32.83 -53.63 -39.41
C PRO A 13 32.72 -52.12 -39.63
N HIS A 14 31.52 -51.65 -39.95
CA HIS A 14 31.19 -50.22 -39.93
C HIS A 14 31.61 -49.60 -38.58
N PRO A 15 32.30 -48.45 -38.55
CA PRO A 15 32.56 -47.76 -37.30
C PRO A 15 31.22 -47.21 -36.82
N GLY A 16 30.59 -47.91 -35.87
CA GLY A 16 29.44 -47.38 -35.16
C GLY A 16 29.81 -46.01 -34.61
N ARG A 17 29.10 -44.96 -35.03
CA ARG A 17 29.19 -43.64 -34.41
C ARG A 17 29.01 -43.86 -32.92
N SER A 18 30.12 -43.74 -32.18
CA SER A 18 30.11 -43.86 -30.73
C SER A 18 29.05 -42.91 -30.19
N TRP A 19 28.12 -43.40 -29.39
CA TRP A 19 27.08 -42.58 -28.77
C TRP A 19 27.67 -41.34 -28.07
N LEU A 20 28.91 -41.45 -27.57
CA LEU A 20 29.68 -40.35 -26.99
C LEU A 20 30.00 -39.21 -27.98
N SER A 21 30.30 -39.51 -29.25
CA SER A 21 30.57 -38.47 -30.25
C SER A 21 29.30 -37.76 -30.69
N LEU A 22 28.17 -38.48 -30.75
CA LEU A 22 26.86 -37.87 -30.98
C LEU A 22 26.45 -36.96 -29.81
N LEU A 23 26.67 -37.44 -28.57
CA LEU A 23 26.40 -36.69 -27.35
C LEU A 23 27.25 -35.42 -27.28
N TRP A 24 28.54 -35.52 -27.60
CA TRP A 24 29.47 -34.38 -27.58
C TRP A 24 29.13 -33.33 -28.64
N THR A 25 28.75 -33.76 -29.85
CA THR A 25 28.31 -32.85 -30.93
C THR A 25 27.05 -32.06 -30.57
N ILE A 26 26.20 -32.58 -29.67
CA ILE A 26 24.98 -31.89 -29.21
C ILE A 26 25.26 -31.07 -27.95
N LEU A 27 25.94 -31.63 -26.96
CA LEU A 27 26.18 -30.97 -25.68
C LEU A 27 27.15 -29.80 -25.78
N LEU A 28 28.17 -29.87 -26.63
CA LEU A 28 29.17 -28.80 -26.73
C LEU A 28 28.56 -27.49 -27.25
N PRO A 29 27.78 -27.47 -28.36
CA PRO A 29 27.07 -26.25 -28.78
C PRO A 29 26.10 -25.71 -27.73
N ILE A 30 25.39 -26.60 -27.02
CA ILE A 30 24.49 -26.18 -25.93
C ILE A 30 25.31 -25.52 -24.81
N ALA A 31 26.40 -26.14 -24.35
CA ALA A 31 27.25 -25.61 -23.30
C ALA A 31 27.89 -24.27 -23.69
N VAL A 32 28.41 -24.15 -24.91
CA VAL A 32 28.97 -22.88 -25.43
C VAL A 32 27.90 -21.81 -25.53
N THR A 33 26.70 -22.16 -26.01
CA THR A 33 25.57 -21.22 -26.10
C THR A 33 25.15 -20.73 -24.72
N VAL A 34 24.95 -21.64 -23.77
CA VAL A 34 24.61 -21.30 -22.37
C VAL A 34 25.70 -20.43 -21.76
N SER A 35 26.98 -20.80 -21.91
CA SER A 35 28.10 -20.02 -21.41
C SER A 35 28.16 -18.62 -22.01
N THR A 36 27.92 -18.49 -23.32
CA THR A 36 27.90 -17.20 -24.02
C THR A 36 26.75 -16.33 -23.54
N LEU A 37 25.55 -16.91 -23.38
CA LEU A 37 24.38 -16.20 -22.85
C LEU A 37 24.59 -15.76 -21.41
N VAL A 38 25.16 -16.61 -20.55
CA VAL A 38 25.50 -16.28 -19.16
C VAL A 38 26.55 -15.18 -19.12
N THR A 39 27.59 -15.25 -19.96
CA THR A 39 28.63 -14.21 -20.03
C THR A 39 28.03 -12.88 -20.49
N GLY A 40 27.22 -12.88 -21.55
CA GLY A 40 26.52 -11.68 -22.02
C GLY A 40 25.58 -11.10 -20.96
N PHE A 41 24.88 -11.95 -20.22
CA PHE A 41 24.05 -11.53 -19.09
C PHE A 41 24.89 -10.88 -17.99
N ILE A 42 26.00 -11.50 -17.57
CA ILE A 42 26.91 -10.95 -16.54
C ILE A 42 27.46 -9.59 -16.97
N LEU A 43 27.91 -9.45 -18.21
CA LEU A 43 28.46 -8.20 -18.74
C LEU A 43 27.42 -7.08 -18.88
N THR A 44 26.13 -7.43 -18.91
CA THR A 44 25.03 -6.47 -18.98
C THR A 44 24.37 -6.23 -17.63
N LEU A 45 24.86 -6.83 -16.54
CA LEU A 45 24.26 -6.65 -15.22
C LEU A 45 24.28 -5.17 -14.78
N PRO A 46 23.19 -4.69 -14.14
CA PRO A 46 23.13 -3.38 -13.51
C PRO A 46 24.32 -3.11 -12.58
N SER A 47 24.75 -1.84 -12.53
CA SER A 47 25.84 -1.44 -11.64
C SER A 47 25.45 -1.58 -10.17
N PRO A 48 26.40 -2.03 -9.32
CA PRO A 48 26.18 -2.13 -7.88
C PRO A 48 26.15 -0.77 -7.19
N TYR A 49 25.57 -0.75 -6.00
CA TYR A 49 25.55 0.39 -5.10
C TYR A 49 26.96 0.70 -4.61
N ASN A 50 27.34 1.97 -4.72
CA ASN A 50 28.62 2.49 -4.25
C ASN A 50 28.36 3.58 -3.20
N PRO A 51 28.69 3.36 -1.91
CA PRO A 51 28.50 4.34 -0.85
C PRO A 51 29.21 5.68 -1.08
N HIS A 52 30.26 5.70 -1.90
CA HIS A 52 31.03 6.91 -2.20
C HIS A 52 30.44 7.74 -3.36
N GLN A 53 29.58 7.16 -4.19
CA GLN A 53 28.89 7.84 -5.28
C GLN A 53 27.47 8.21 -4.86
N GLN A 54 27.38 9.11 -3.88
CA GLN A 54 26.08 9.59 -3.40
C GLN A 54 25.46 10.58 -4.39
N ASN A 55 24.15 10.51 -4.55
CA ASN A 55 23.43 11.57 -5.25
C ASN A 55 23.58 12.85 -4.44
N SER A 56 24.04 13.91 -5.10
CA SER A 56 24.10 15.24 -4.54
C SER A 56 23.04 16.10 -5.21
N ILE A 57 22.26 16.82 -4.41
CA ILE A 57 21.44 17.93 -4.91
C ILE A 57 22.21 19.23 -4.70
N ASP A 58 22.27 20.01 -5.77
CA ASP A 58 22.82 21.35 -5.79
C ASP A 58 21.73 22.39 -6.12
N GLU A 59 22.08 23.67 -6.04
CA GLU A 59 21.13 24.74 -6.29
C GLU A 59 20.60 24.74 -7.73
N SER A 60 21.38 24.27 -8.70
CA SER A 60 20.96 24.15 -10.11
C SER A 60 19.87 23.09 -10.34
N SER A 61 19.67 22.19 -9.38
CA SER A 61 18.60 21.21 -9.42
C SER A 61 17.21 21.83 -9.17
N PHE A 62 17.15 23.08 -8.71
CA PHE A 62 15.91 23.81 -8.41
C PHE A 62 15.68 24.97 -9.40
N SER A 63 14.54 24.95 -10.07
CA SER A 63 14.06 26.08 -10.87
C SER A 63 13.57 27.24 -9.98
N GLU A 64 13.34 28.43 -10.56
CA GLU A 64 12.77 29.57 -9.83
C GLU A 64 11.35 29.29 -9.28
N ASP A 65 10.59 28.42 -9.95
CA ASP A 65 9.29 27.99 -9.46
C ASP A 65 9.44 27.01 -8.28
N ASP A 66 10.43 26.12 -8.32
CA ASP A 66 10.74 25.22 -7.20
C ASP A 66 11.12 26.02 -5.94
N LYS A 67 11.82 27.15 -6.10
CA LYS A 67 12.21 28.01 -4.96
C LYS A 67 11.01 28.65 -4.25
N LYS A 68 9.87 28.80 -4.93
CA LYS A 68 8.62 29.33 -4.38
C LYS A 68 7.67 28.24 -3.90
N ASN A 69 7.87 27.00 -4.35
CA ASN A 69 7.01 25.88 -4.03
C ASN A 69 7.47 25.21 -2.72
N LYS A 70 6.59 25.20 -1.71
CA LYS A 70 6.86 24.55 -0.41
C LYS A 70 7.16 23.04 -0.53
N ASP A 71 6.64 22.40 -1.57
CA ASP A 71 6.72 20.94 -1.77
C ASP A 71 7.92 20.52 -2.63
N SER A 72 8.76 21.47 -3.05
CA SER A 72 9.91 21.18 -3.94
C SER A 72 11.10 20.53 -3.23
N GLY A 73 11.15 20.62 -1.90
CA GLY A 73 12.32 20.28 -1.09
C GLY A 73 13.37 21.41 -1.00
N TYR A 74 13.13 22.57 -1.62
CA TYR A 74 14.08 23.69 -1.59
C TYR A 74 14.26 24.29 -0.19
N ALA A 75 13.19 24.32 0.62
CA ALA A 75 13.26 24.77 2.01
C ALA A 75 14.23 23.90 2.84
N TYR A 76 14.12 22.58 2.70
CA TYR A 76 15.06 21.65 3.31
C TYR A 76 16.49 21.86 2.79
N TYR A 77 16.64 22.02 1.47
CA TYR A 77 17.93 22.26 0.84
C TYR A 77 18.63 23.51 1.38
N THR A 78 17.92 24.64 1.44
CA THR A 78 18.48 25.91 1.90
C THR A 78 18.84 25.91 3.38
N LYS A 79 18.09 25.19 4.21
CA LYS A 79 18.34 25.04 5.65
C LYS A 79 19.56 24.15 5.94
N THR A 80 19.75 23.10 5.14
CA THR A 80 20.74 22.05 5.42
C THR A 80 22.00 22.15 4.56
N ARG A 81 22.05 23.05 3.56
CA ARG A 81 23.25 23.24 2.73
C ARG A 81 24.43 23.66 3.61
N GLY A 82 25.46 22.82 3.68
CA GLY A 82 26.74 23.15 4.28
C GLY A 82 27.54 24.14 3.42
N ALA A 83 28.78 24.43 3.83
CA ALA A 83 29.69 25.35 3.12
C ALA A 83 29.91 25.00 1.63
N ASN A 84 29.74 23.73 1.25
CA ASN A 84 29.93 23.23 -0.11
C ASN A 84 28.70 23.36 -1.03
N LYS A 85 27.65 24.09 -0.62
CA LYS A 85 26.41 24.33 -1.41
C LYS A 85 25.81 23.06 -2.06
N SER A 86 25.99 21.91 -1.42
CA SER A 86 25.48 20.61 -1.87
C SER A 86 25.11 19.76 -0.65
N ILE A 87 24.03 19.00 -0.76
CA ILE A 87 23.60 18.06 0.28
C ILE A 87 24.01 16.66 -0.13
N LYS A 88 24.74 15.99 0.75
CA LYS A 88 25.04 14.56 0.68
C LYS A 88 24.13 13.86 1.68
N SER A 89 23.25 12.99 1.18
CA SER A 89 22.37 12.19 2.02
C SER A 89 22.75 10.72 1.92
N ASP A 90 22.99 10.11 3.06
CA ASP A 90 23.28 8.67 3.16
C ASP A 90 22.02 7.80 2.92
N ALA A 91 20.83 8.42 2.97
CA ALA A 91 19.56 7.75 2.74
C ALA A 91 19.18 7.82 1.26
N SER A 92 19.45 6.73 0.53
CA SER A 92 18.98 6.52 -0.84
C SER A 92 18.11 5.27 -0.91
N VAL A 93 16.90 5.41 -1.44
CA VAL A 93 15.87 4.37 -1.41
C VAL A 93 15.20 4.22 -2.78
N THR A 94 15.15 2.99 -3.30
CA THR A 94 14.25 2.65 -4.41
C THR A 94 12.95 2.12 -3.82
N VAL A 95 11.83 2.77 -4.09
CA VAL A 95 10.50 2.34 -3.65
C VAL A 95 9.80 1.65 -4.82
N LEU A 96 9.49 0.37 -4.69
CA LEU A 96 8.85 -0.43 -5.73
C LEU A 96 7.41 -0.78 -5.35
N VAL A 97 6.47 -0.35 -6.20
CA VAL A 97 5.05 -0.64 -6.11
C VAL A 97 4.59 -1.25 -7.43
N LEU A 98 4.26 -2.55 -7.45
CA LEU A 98 3.66 -3.17 -8.63
C LEU A 98 2.14 -2.91 -8.65
N GLY A 99 1.79 -1.65 -8.82
CA GLY A 99 0.41 -1.12 -8.77
C GLY A 99 0.39 0.37 -9.11
N ASP A 100 -0.80 0.97 -9.10
CA ASP A 100 -0.95 2.42 -9.27
C ASP A 100 -0.40 3.16 -8.05
N ILE A 101 0.68 3.92 -8.23
CA ILE A 101 1.35 4.63 -7.12
C ILE A 101 0.46 5.73 -6.54
N GLY A 102 -0.40 6.36 -7.35
CA GLY A 102 -1.35 7.37 -6.86
C GLY A 102 -2.44 6.78 -5.96
N ARG A 103 -2.64 5.46 -5.99
CA ARG A 103 -3.60 4.73 -5.14
C ARG A 103 -2.94 3.92 -4.03
N SER A 104 -1.69 4.23 -3.72
CA SER A 104 -0.92 3.58 -2.66
C SER A 104 -0.50 4.62 -1.60
N PRO A 105 -1.43 5.14 -0.77
CA PRO A 105 -1.15 6.25 0.15
C PRO A 105 0.02 5.98 1.09
N ARG A 106 0.08 4.79 1.70
CA ARG A 106 1.19 4.38 2.58
C ARG A 106 2.56 4.51 1.91
N MET A 107 2.68 4.06 0.66
CA MET A 107 3.95 4.17 -0.07
C MET A 107 4.27 5.62 -0.44
N GLN A 108 3.24 6.41 -0.76
CA GLN A 108 3.41 7.84 -0.95
C GLN A 108 3.90 8.51 0.35
N TYR A 109 3.39 8.13 1.52
CA TYR A 109 3.84 8.66 2.80
C TYR A 109 5.28 8.24 3.15
N HIS A 110 5.68 7.00 2.83
CA HIS A 110 7.10 6.60 2.90
C HIS A 110 7.98 7.51 2.04
N VAL A 111 7.62 7.69 0.76
CA VAL A 111 8.38 8.52 -0.19
C VAL A 111 8.47 9.96 0.29
N ALA A 112 7.35 10.56 0.69
CA ALA A 112 7.28 11.92 1.19
C ALA A 112 8.12 12.11 2.47
N SER A 113 8.05 11.16 3.41
CA SER A 113 8.82 11.23 4.67
C SER A 113 10.33 11.12 4.43
N ILE A 114 10.74 10.24 3.50
CA ILE A 114 12.15 10.11 3.11
C ILE A 114 12.63 11.41 2.46
N ALA A 115 11.88 11.93 1.49
CA ALA A 115 12.25 13.13 0.74
C ALA A 115 12.26 14.40 1.61
N ALA A 116 11.29 14.55 2.51
CA ALA A 116 11.23 15.65 3.46
C ALA A 116 12.42 15.67 4.43
N SER A 117 13.03 14.52 4.68
CA SER A 117 14.23 14.37 5.53
C SER A 117 15.53 14.35 4.73
N GLY A 118 15.50 14.83 3.48
CA GLY A 118 16.67 14.91 2.59
C GLY A 118 17.11 13.58 1.96
N GLY A 119 16.34 12.50 2.11
CA GLY A 119 16.62 11.22 1.47
C GLY A 119 16.25 11.21 -0.01
N HIS A 120 17.06 10.56 -0.83
CA HIS A 120 16.79 10.40 -2.25
C HIS A 120 15.89 9.20 -2.53
N VAL A 121 14.85 9.40 -3.33
CA VAL A 121 13.88 8.34 -3.64
C VAL A 121 13.72 8.13 -5.14
N SER A 122 13.84 6.87 -5.58
CA SER A 122 13.39 6.42 -6.90
C SER A 122 12.08 5.66 -6.74
N LEU A 123 10.95 6.26 -7.11
CA LEU A 123 9.62 5.67 -6.99
C LEU A 123 9.21 4.97 -8.28
N ILE A 124 9.08 3.65 -8.25
CA ILE A 124 8.73 2.80 -9.39
C ILE A 124 7.30 2.27 -9.24
N GLY A 125 6.46 2.44 -10.26
CA GLY A 125 5.12 1.86 -10.32
C GLY A 125 4.29 2.36 -11.50
N TYR A 126 3.01 1.97 -11.59
CA TYR A 126 2.11 2.49 -12.62
C TYR A 126 1.63 3.89 -12.25
N LEU A 127 1.71 4.84 -13.18
CA LEU A 127 1.25 6.22 -12.97
C LEU A 127 -0.11 6.40 -13.64
N GLU A 128 -1.18 5.98 -12.97
CA GLU A 128 -2.56 6.09 -13.48
C GLU A 128 -3.38 7.15 -12.74
N SER A 129 -3.06 7.39 -11.47
CA SER A 129 -3.68 8.42 -10.63
C SER A 129 -2.65 9.49 -10.23
N GLU A 130 -3.14 10.67 -9.85
CA GLU A 130 -2.30 11.79 -9.41
C GLU A 130 -1.55 11.47 -8.11
N LEU A 131 -0.31 11.97 -8.02
CA LEU A 131 0.55 11.85 -6.84
C LEU A 131 0.38 13.05 -5.91
N LEU A 132 0.68 12.84 -4.64
CA LEU A 132 0.80 13.92 -3.66
C LEU A 132 1.74 15.04 -4.17
N PRO A 133 1.40 16.33 -3.98
CA PRO A 133 2.25 17.46 -4.36
C PRO A 133 3.68 17.35 -3.82
N GLU A 134 3.83 16.85 -2.59
CA GLU A 134 5.09 16.60 -1.86
C GLU A 134 5.98 15.52 -2.52
N ILE A 135 5.44 14.77 -3.48
CA ILE A 135 6.16 13.77 -4.26
C ILE A 135 6.37 14.29 -5.68
N ARG A 136 5.31 14.82 -6.29
CA ARG A 136 5.32 15.31 -7.68
C ARG A 136 6.29 16.48 -7.88
N ASN A 137 6.34 17.39 -6.91
CA ASN A 137 7.13 18.61 -7.01
C ASN A 137 8.54 18.45 -6.43
N ASN A 138 8.77 17.44 -5.59
CA ASN A 138 9.98 17.31 -4.79
C ASN A 138 11.19 16.82 -5.61
N ARG A 139 12.28 17.59 -5.60
CA ARG A 139 13.52 17.29 -6.37
C ARG A 139 14.31 16.10 -5.81
N PHE A 140 14.06 15.70 -4.57
CA PHE A 140 14.65 14.48 -3.99
C PHE A 140 13.97 13.20 -4.48
N VAL A 141 12.84 13.31 -5.19
CA VAL A 141 12.08 12.19 -5.73
C VAL A 141 12.21 12.13 -7.25
N THR A 142 12.53 10.94 -7.76
CA THR A 142 12.43 10.62 -9.19
C THR A 142 11.35 9.57 -9.36
N VAL A 143 10.35 9.85 -10.21
CA VAL A 143 9.26 8.91 -10.53
C VAL A 143 9.59 8.15 -11.81
N ILE A 144 9.58 6.82 -11.75
CA ILE A 144 9.91 5.91 -12.85
C ILE A 144 8.65 5.09 -13.20
N PRO A 145 7.83 5.55 -14.15
CA PRO A 145 6.59 4.86 -14.48
C PRO A 145 6.86 3.51 -15.16
N LEU A 146 6.12 2.47 -14.76
CA LEU A 146 6.12 1.16 -15.41
C LEU A 146 5.22 1.19 -16.66
N ALA A 147 5.67 0.52 -17.73
CA ALA A 147 4.88 0.37 -18.93
C ALA A 147 3.75 -0.66 -18.69
N PRO A 148 2.47 -0.31 -18.92
CA PRO A 148 1.38 -1.28 -18.81
C PRO A 148 1.53 -2.39 -19.87
N PRO A 149 0.97 -3.59 -19.64
CA PRO A 149 0.94 -4.63 -20.66
C PRO A 149 0.29 -4.12 -21.97
N PRO A 150 0.73 -4.60 -23.15
CA PRO A 150 0.11 -4.27 -24.42
C PRO A 150 -1.41 -4.48 -24.41
N GLU A 151 -2.14 -3.67 -25.17
CA GLU A 151 -3.61 -3.74 -25.24
C GLU A 151 -4.14 -5.13 -25.59
N ALA A 152 -3.44 -5.84 -26.48
CA ALA A 152 -3.76 -7.22 -26.84
C ALA A 152 -3.78 -8.16 -25.64
N LEU A 153 -2.89 -7.99 -24.64
CA LEU A 153 -2.93 -8.77 -23.40
C LEU A 153 -3.99 -8.23 -22.44
N ARG A 154 -4.18 -6.92 -22.36
CA ARG A 154 -5.14 -6.29 -21.43
C ARG A 154 -6.59 -6.65 -21.77
N ASN A 155 -6.97 -6.60 -23.04
CA ASN A 155 -8.35 -6.72 -23.52
C ASN A 155 -8.73 -8.11 -24.04
N ALA A 156 -7.88 -9.11 -23.81
CA ALA A 156 -8.13 -10.42 -24.34
C ALA A 156 -9.32 -11.14 -23.69
N ASN A 157 -9.92 -12.04 -24.46
CA ASN A 157 -11.05 -12.85 -24.03
C ASN A 157 -10.71 -13.64 -22.74
N LYS A 158 -11.63 -13.63 -21.78
CA LYS A 158 -11.52 -14.37 -20.51
C LYS A 158 -11.24 -15.87 -20.71
N MET A 159 -11.67 -16.45 -21.83
CA MET A 159 -11.36 -17.85 -22.18
C MET A 159 -9.86 -18.12 -22.36
N LEU A 160 -9.08 -17.11 -22.76
CA LEU A 160 -7.63 -17.21 -22.94
C LEU A 160 -6.84 -16.90 -21.66
N PHE A 161 -7.52 -16.68 -20.54
CA PHE A 161 -6.90 -16.34 -19.25
C PHE A 161 -5.74 -17.26 -18.85
N PRO A 162 -5.79 -18.60 -19.03
CA PRO A 162 -4.68 -19.49 -18.67
C PRO A 162 -3.38 -19.21 -19.42
N ILE A 163 -3.45 -18.71 -20.66
CA ILE A 163 -2.28 -18.35 -21.48
C ILE A 163 -1.86 -16.90 -21.19
N ILE A 164 -2.84 -16.02 -21.00
CA ILE A 164 -2.61 -14.58 -20.94
C ILE A 164 -2.11 -14.14 -19.57
N ALA A 165 -2.55 -14.78 -18.48
CA ALA A 165 -2.05 -14.48 -17.15
C ALA A 165 -0.51 -14.70 -17.05
N PRO A 166 0.07 -15.83 -17.50
CA PRO A 166 1.52 -15.99 -17.59
C PRO A 166 2.21 -14.95 -18.46
N LEU A 167 1.68 -14.64 -19.65
CA LEU A 167 2.27 -13.62 -20.53
C LEU A 167 2.28 -12.22 -19.89
N LYS A 168 1.21 -11.86 -19.16
CA LYS A 168 1.17 -10.62 -18.36
C LYS A 168 2.23 -10.61 -17.28
N VAL A 169 2.41 -11.73 -16.56
CA VAL A 169 3.45 -11.85 -15.53
C VAL A 169 4.84 -11.72 -16.14
N LEU A 170 5.11 -12.36 -17.29
CA LEU A 170 6.38 -12.22 -18.02
C LEU A 170 6.65 -10.77 -18.46
N TRP A 171 5.63 -10.07 -18.95
CA TRP A 171 5.73 -8.63 -19.25
C TRP A 171 6.06 -7.80 -18.00
N GLN A 172 5.38 -8.07 -16.89
CA GLN A 172 5.65 -7.40 -15.61
C GLN A 172 7.08 -7.68 -15.14
N ILE A 173 7.58 -8.92 -15.28
CA ILE A 173 8.98 -9.26 -14.98
C ILE A 173 9.93 -8.38 -15.78
N GLY A 174 9.77 -8.34 -17.11
CA GLY A 174 10.65 -7.55 -17.98
C GLY A 174 10.63 -6.06 -17.66
N THR A 175 9.44 -5.49 -17.47
CA THR A 175 9.28 -4.05 -17.21
C THR A 175 9.80 -3.62 -15.84
N VAL A 176 9.54 -4.40 -14.79
CA VAL A 176 10.08 -4.14 -13.44
C VAL A 176 11.59 -4.34 -13.42
N TRP A 177 12.11 -5.41 -14.04
CA TRP A 177 13.55 -5.65 -14.15
C TRP A 177 14.25 -4.48 -14.85
N HIS A 178 13.70 -4.03 -15.99
CA HIS A 178 14.25 -2.92 -16.73
C HIS A 178 14.23 -1.60 -15.94
N ALA A 179 13.13 -1.34 -15.21
CA ALA A 179 13.01 -0.15 -14.37
C ALA A 179 14.02 -0.15 -13.20
N CYS A 180 14.11 -1.26 -12.46
CA CYS A 180 14.99 -1.38 -11.29
C CYS A 180 16.48 -1.50 -11.67
N GLY A 181 16.78 -2.11 -12.82
CA GLY A 181 18.15 -2.34 -13.27
C GLY A 181 18.75 -1.17 -14.03
N TYR A 182 17.99 -0.57 -14.97
CA TYR A 182 18.58 0.30 -15.99
C TYR A 182 17.99 1.71 -16.05
N ARG A 183 16.83 1.95 -15.41
CA ARG A 183 16.22 3.30 -15.34
C ARG A 183 16.40 3.99 -13.99
N THR A 184 17.06 3.31 -13.05
CA THR A 184 17.35 3.82 -11.72
C THR A 184 18.82 3.64 -11.40
N LYS A 185 19.37 4.57 -10.60
CA LYS A 185 20.67 4.40 -9.99
C LYS A 185 20.56 3.40 -8.84
N ALA A 186 21.67 2.73 -8.52
CA ALA A 186 21.73 1.86 -7.36
C ALA A 186 21.53 2.67 -6.09
N THR A 187 20.72 2.16 -5.18
CA THR A 187 20.40 2.79 -3.91
C THR A 187 20.83 1.89 -2.76
N LYS A 188 20.99 2.46 -1.57
CA LYS A 188 21.35 1.70 -0.36
C LYS A 188 20.23 0.73 0.03
N TRP A 189 18.99 1.16 -0.11
CA TRP A 189 17.79 0.39 0.26
C TRP A 189 16.82 0.25 -0.90
N MET A 190 16.16 -0.90 -0.99
CA MET A 190 14.97 -1.09 -1.80
C MET A 190 13.79 -1.39 -0.87
N LEU A 191 12.75 -0.57 -0.90
CA LEU A 191 11.51 -0.76 -0.15
C LEU A 191 10.42 -1.27 -1.11
N VAL A 192 9.87 -2.44 -0.84
CA VAL A 192 8.87 -3.08 -1.69
C VAL A 192 7.52 -3.15 -0.98
N GLN A 193 6.47 -2.69 -1.65
CA GLN A 193 5.10 -2.92 -1.20
C GLN A 193 4.69 -4.37 -1.48
N ASN A 194 4.23 -5.09 -0.45
CA ASN A 194 3.60 -6.39 -0.61
C ASN A 194 2.16 -6.35 -0.09
N PRO A 195 1.16 -6.78 -0.86
CA PRO A 195 1.19 -7.42 -2.21
C PRO A 195 1.25 -6.44 -3.41
N PRO A 196 1.41 -6.93 -4.66
CA PRO A 196 1.51 -8.33 -5.09
C PRO A 196 2.89 -8.95 -4.87
N SER A 197 2.90 -10.19 -4.36
CA SER A 197 4.15 -10.92 -4.07
C SER A 197 4.81 -11.47 -5.34
N ILE A 198 4.00 -12.02 -6.25
CA ILE A 198 4.45 -12.55 -7.54
C ILE A 198 4.16 -11.49 -8.62
N PRO A 199 5.14 -11.13 -9.48
CA PRO A 199 6.55 -11.54 -9.47
C PRO A 199 7.46 -10.65 -8.59
N THR A 200 6.90 -9.63 -7.93
CA THR A 200 7.62 -8.51 -7.31
C THR A 200 8.75 -8.93 -6.37
N LEU A 201 8.49 -9.83 -5.40
CA LEU A 201 9.48 -10.17 -4.36
C LEU A 201 10.70 -10.88 -4.94
N ALA A 202 10.50 -11.78 -5.90
CA ALA A 202 11.61 -12.48 -6.56
C ALA A 202 12.49 -11.52 -7.37
N ILE A 203 11.87 -10.58 -8.10
CA ILE A 203 12.61 -9.58 -8.88
C ILE A 203 13.38 -8.64 -7.94
N ALA A 204 12.74 -8.16 -6.88
CA ALA A 204 13.36 -7.28 -5.91
C ALA A 204 14.58 -7.95 -5.25
N GLN A 205 14.48 -9.23 -4.88
CA GLN A 205 15.59 -9.99 -4.31
C GLN A 205 16.75 -10.16 -5.28
N ALA A 206 16.46 -10.59 -6.50
CA ALA A 206 17.49 -10.75 -7.52
C ALA A 206 18.19 -9.41 -7.79
N MET A 207 17.43 -8.32 -7.89
CA MET A 207 18.00 -6.99 -8.11
C MET A 207 18.80 -6.50 -6.90
N CYS A 208 18.33 -6.72 -5.68
CA CYS A 208 19.05 -6.36 -4.47
C CYS A 208 20.38 -7.11 -4.35
N PHE A 209 20.39 -8.41 -4.69
CA PHE A 209 21.59 -9.22 -4.75
C PHE A 209 22.59 -8.68 -5.79
N ILE A 210 22.14 -8.43 -7.03
CA ILE A 210 22.97 -7.90 -8.12
C ILE A 210 23.55 -6.52 -7.77
N ARG A 211 22.72 -5.65 -7.17
CA ARG A 211 23.11 -4.27 -6.91
C ARG A 211 23.78 -4.06 -5.55
N HIS A 212 23.97 -5.10 -4.73
CA HIS A 212 24.38 -4.95 -3.32
C HIS A 212 23.51 -3.92 -2.56
N THR A 213 22.21 -3.92 -2.85
CA THR A 213 21.20 -3.09 -2.19
C THR A 213 20.51 -3.90 -1.11
N ARG A 214 20.16 -3.27 0.01
CA ARG A 214 19.46 -3.93 1.12
C ARG A 214 17.95 -3.92 0.90
N LEU A 215 17.28 -5.05 1.08
CA LEU A 215 15.85 -5.21 0.79
C LEU A 215 14.99 -5.03 2.04
N ILE A 216 13.97 -4.17 1.95
CA ILE A 216 12.91 -3.99 2.93
C ILE A 216 11.59 -4.42 2.29
N ILE A 217 10.85 -5.33 2.94
CA ILE A 217 9.49 -5.69 2.53
C ILE A 217 8.49 -5.05 3.49
N ASP A 218 7.59 -4.22 2.97
CA ASP A 218 6.49 -3.64 3.73
C ASP A 218 5.21 -4.45 3.48
N TRP A 219 4.79 -5.21 4.49
CA TRP A 219 3.68 -6.15 4.44
C TRP A 219 2.36 -5.47 4.81
N HIS A 220 1.45 -5.39 3.85
CA HIS A 220 0.11 -4.81 4.01
C HIS A 220 -0.97 -5.89 4.03
N ASN A 221 -0.71 -6.98 3.31
CA ASN A 221 -1.53 -8.19 3.28
C ASN A 221 -0.64 -9.34 2.77
N PHE A 222 -1.20 -10.54 2.67
CA PHE A 222 -0.53 -11.67 2.02
C PHE A 222 -1.10 -11.90 0.62
N GLY A 223 -0.23 -12.14 -0.37
CA GLY A 223 -0.66 -12.39 -1.74
C GLY A 223 -1.53 -13.65 -1.84
N TYR A 224 -1.17 -14.70 -1.10
CA TYR A 224 -1.86 -15.98 -1.11
C TYR A 224 -3.26 -15.90 -0.51
N THR A 225 -3.52 -15.03 0.49
CA THR A 225 -4.86 -14.86 1.07
C THR A 225 -5.77 -14.11 0.10
N ILE A 226 -5.25 -13.10 -0.61
CA ILE A 226 -5.99 -12.42 -1.69
C ILE A 226 -6.30 -13.40 -2.82
N LEU A 227 -5.35 -14.27 -3.20
CA LEU A 227 -5.59 -15.31 -4.19
C LEU A 227 -6.67 -16.31 -3.71
N ALA A 228 -6.69 -16.62 -2.42
CA ALA A 228 -7.67 -17.51 -1.82
C ALA A 228 -9.11 -16.97 -1.86
N LEU A 229 -9.31 -15.64 -1.89
CA LEU A 229 -10.64 -15.06 -2.11
C LEU A 229 -11.24 -15.46 -3.47
N LYS A 230 -10.39 -15.71 -4.48
CA LYS A 230 -10.82 -16.08 -5.84
C LYS A 230 -10.90 -17.59 -6.04
N LEU A 231 -9.93 -18.34 -5.54
CA LEU A 231 -9.77 -19.77 -5.82
C LEU A 231 -10.19 -20.68 -4.66
N GLY A 232 -10.39 -20.11 -3.47
CA GLY A 232 -10.65 -20.84 -2.22
C GLY A 232 -9.36 -21.28 -1.51
N ASN A 233 -9.42 -21.32 -0.17
CA ASN A 233 -8.28 -21.64 0.71
C ASN A 233 -7.65 -23.02 0.47
N LYS A 234 -8.41 -23.98 -0.09
CA LYS A 234 -7.93 -25.35 -0.33
C LYS A 234 -7.25 -25.53 -1.69
N HIS A 235 -7.25 -24.49 -2.54
CA HIS A 235 -6.74 -24.60 -3.91
C HIS A 235 -5.21 -24.79 -3.95
N PRO A 236 -4.66 -25.70 -4.78
CA PRO A 236 -3.22 -25.96 -4.85
C PRO A 236 -2.37 -24.71 -5.11
N LEU A 237 -2.82 -23.83 -6.04
CA LEU A 237 -2.12 -22.57 -6.33
C LEU A 237 -2.00 -21.64 -5.12
N VAL A 238 -2.98 -21.65 -4.20
CA VAL A 238 -2.92 -20.85 -2.98
C VAL A 238 -1.83 -21.37 -2.06
N ARG A 239 -1.73 -22.70 -1.89
CA ARG A 239 -0.66 -23.33 -1.09
C ARG A 239 0.73 -23.07 -1.69
N ILE A 240 0.84 -23.12 -3.02
CA ILE A 240 2.10 -22.80 -3.72
C ILE A 240 2.46 -21.33 -3.52
N SER A 241 1.49 -20.41 -3.66
CA SER A 241 1.72 -18.97 -3.42
C SER A 241 2.15 -18.70 -1.98
N GLU A 242 1.52 -19.34 -0.99
CA GLU A 242 1.89 -19.23 0.41
C GLU A 242 3.33 -19.70 0.64
N MET A 243 3.66 -20.89 0.11
CA MET A 243 4.99 -21.46 0.20
C MET A 243 6.04 -20.54 -0.44
N TYR A 244 5.75 -20.01 -1.63
CA TYR A 244 6.59 -19.03 -2.31
C TYR A 244 6.83 -17.81 -1.42
N GLU A 245 5.77 -17.16 -0.94
CA GLU A 245 5.86 -15.97 -0.08
C GLU A 245 6.69 -16.24 1.18
N ARG A 246 6.51 -17.40 1.82
CA ARG A 246 7.27 -17.81 3.01
C ARG A 246 8.76 -17.96 2.74
N TYR A 247 9.14 -18.56 1.61
CA TYR A 247 10.56 -18.74 1.28
C TYR A 247 11.21 -17.44 0.86
N VAL A 248 10.58 -16.68 -0.04
CA VAL A 248 11.15 -15.42 -0.52
C VAL A 248 11.24 -14.40 0.60
N ALA A 249 10.29 -14.33 1.53
CA ALA A 249 10.35 -13.39 2.66
C ALA A 249 11.70 -13.43 3.40
N ARG A 250 12.28 -14.62 3.60
CA ARG A 250 13.50 -14.81 4.41
C ARG A 250 14.77 -14.18 3.82
N ALA A 251 14.74 -13.79 2.55
CA ALA A 251 15.89 -13.21 1.88
C ALA A 251 15.99 -11.68 2.03
N ALA A 252 15.02 -11.02 2.68
CA ALA A 252 15.06 -9.58 2.92
C ALA A 252 15.87 -9.21 4.18
N ASP A 253 16.44 -8.02 4.18
CA ASP A 253 17.19 -7.47 5.31
C ASP A 253 16.29 -6.97 6.45
N ALA A 254 15.09 -6.49 6.10
CA ALA A 254 14.14 -5.94 7.07
C ALA A 254 12.70 -6.12 6.60
N HIS A 255 11.79 -6.08 7.57
CA HIS A 255 10.36 -6.20 7.33
C HIS A 255 9.59 -5.17 8.14
N PHE A 256 8.66 -4.48 7.49
CA PHE A 256 7.60 -3.72 8.15
C PHE A 256 6.30 -4.49 8.05
N SER A 257 5.46 -4.42 9.08
CA SER A 257 4.11 -4.97 9.04
C SER A 257 3.11 -3.92 9.49
N VAL A 258 1.95 -3.87 8.84
CA VAL A 258 0.87 -2.94 9.20
C VAL A 258 0.31 -3.15 10.61
N THR A 259 0.53 -4.32 11.20
CA THR A 259 0.00 -4.69 12.54
C THR A 259 0.98 -5.55 13.33
N ASN A 260 0.74 -5.64 14.65
CA ASN A 260 1.39 -6.60 15.52
C ASN A 260 0.92 -8.03 15.22
N ALA A 261 -0.37 -8.23 14.92
CA ALA A 261 -0.91 -9.53 14.52
C ALA A 261 -0.19 -10.08 13.29
N MET A 262 0.08 -9.24 12.29
CA MET A 262 0.82 -9.61 11.10
C MET A 262 2.29 -9.89 11.41
N ALA A 263 2.94 -9.08 12.26
CA ALA A 263 4.30 -9.36 12.73
C ALA A 263 4.40 -10.74 13.40
N ARG A 264 3.42 -11.09 14.23
CA ARG A 264 3.31 -12.40 14.87
C ARG A 264 3.15 -13.52 13.86
N VAL A 265 2.31 -13.35 12.84
CA VAL A 265 2.12 -14.32 11.75
C VAL A 265 3.41 -14.51 10.95
N LEU A 266 4.10 -13.43 10.60
CA LEU A 266 5.39 -13.46 9.91
C LEU A 266 6.43 -14.22 10.74
N LYS A 267 6.52 -13.95 12.05
CA LYS A 267 7.44 -14.66 12.94
C LYS A 267 7.11 -16.16 13.03
N GLN A 268 5.85 -16.51 13.25
CA GLN A 268 5.43 -17.88 13.51
C GLN A 268 5.37 -18.76 12.24
N ARG A 269 4.90 -18.21 11.11
CA ARG A 269 4.66 -18.98 9.88
C ARG A 269 5.76 -18.80 8.83
N PHE A 270 6.34 -17.61 8.74
CA PHE A 270 7.37 -17.29 7.74
C PHE A 270 8.77 -17.47 8.34
N GLY A 271 8.91 -17.31 9.66
CA GLY A 271 10.20 -17.38 10.35
C GLY A 271 11.01 -16.11 10.16
N VAL A 272 10.35 -14.95 9.97
CA VAL A 272 10.98 -13.65 9.82
C VAL A 272 10.47 -12.68 10.89
N GLU A 273 11.35 -11.85 11.43
CA GLU A 273 10.95 -10.82 12.38
C GLU A 273 10.59 -9.54 11.61
N ALA A 274 9.39 -9.02 11.86
CA ALA A 274 8.92 -7.78 11.30
C ALA A 274 8.69 -6.75 12.40
N THR A 275 9.06 -5.51 12.12
CA THR A 275 8.78 -4.37 12.98
C THR A 275 7.41 -3.82 12.62
N PRO A 276 6.44 -3.80 13.56
CA PRO A 276 5.16 -3.16 13.33
C PRO A 276 5.35 -1.67 13.00
N LEU A 277 4.79 -1.24 11.87
CA LEU A 277 4.69 0.14 11.44
C LEU A 277 3.23 0.37 11.09
N HIS A 278 2.45 0.84 12.06
CA HIS A 278 1.02 1.05 11.91
C HIS A 278 0.72 2.18 10.93
N ASP A 279 -0.39 2.07 10.21
CA ASP A 279 -0.91 3.21 9.48
C ASP A 279 -1.46 4.25 10.44
N ARG A 280 -1.16 5.52 10.15
CA ARG A 280 -1.66 6.68 10.90
C ARG A 280 -2.15 7.76 9.94
N PRO A 281 -3.03 8.64 10.42
CA PRO A 281 -3.65 9.61 9.53
C PRO A 281 -2.62 10.61 9.01
N ALA A 282 -2.75 10.95 7.73
CA ALA A 282 -1.99 12.03 7.11
C ALA A 282 -2.46 13.41 7.60
N GLU A 283 -1.61 14.42 7.43
CA GLU A 283 -1.87 15.78 7.90
C GLU A 283 -3.08 16.46 7.26
N GLN A 284 -3.46 16.05 6.05
CA GLN A 284 -4.64 16.57 5.35
C GLN A 284 -5.97 16.21 6.04
N PHE A 285 -5.99 15.17 6.87
CA PHE A 285 -7.18 14.78 7.63
C PHE A 285 -7.16 15.52 8.95
N GLN A 286 -7.99 16.55 9.08
CA GLN A 286 -8.11 17.36 10.30
C GLN A 286 -9.57 17.43 10.76
N PRO A 287 -9.81 17.50 12.09
CA PRO A 287 -11.13 17.82 12.62
C PRO A 287 -11.56 19.21 12.15
N LEU A 288 -12.84 19.36 11.84
CA LEU A 288 -13.43 20.66 11.50
C LEU A 288 -13.93 21.37 12.77
N SER A 289 -13.76 22.69 12.81
CA SER A 289 -14.49 23.54 13.75
C SER A 289 -15.99 23.51 13.49
N ALA A 290 -16.79 23.94 14.46
CA ALA A 290 -18.25 24.00 14.30
C ALA A 290 -18.68 24.93 13.15
N ALA A 291 -17.91 26.00 12.88
CA ALA A 291 -18.18 26.93 11.79
C ALA A 291 -17.87 26.30 10.43
N GLU A 292 -16.69 25.70 10.28
CA GLU A 292 -16.28 25.00 9.05
C GLU A 292 -17.21 23.83 8.73
N ARG A 293 -17.59 23.05 9.75
CA ARG A 293 -18.59 21.97 9.60
C ARG A 293 -19.91 22.52 9.07
N LYS A 294 -20.42 23.61 9.64
CA LYS A 294 -21.69 24.22 9.20
C LYS A 294 -21.60 24.70 7.76
N GLU A 295 -20.52 25.39 7.41
CA GLU A 295 -20.28 25.88 6.05
C GLU A 295 -20.20 24.73 5.06
N PHE A 296 -19.42 23.70 5.36
CA PHE A 296 -19.28 22.51 4.52
C PHE A 296 -20.61 21.82 4.27
N LEU A 297 -21.41 21.61 5.32
CA LEU A 297 -22.72 20.96 5.20
C LEU A 297 -23.65 21.74 4.25
N HIS A 298 -23.57 23.06 4.21
CA HIS A 298 -24.34 23.90 3.27
C HIS A 298 -23.76 23.92 1.85
N ARG A 299 -22.43 23.79 1.72
CA ARG A 299 -21.71 23.83 0.44
C ARG A 299 -21.87 22.53 -0.35
N LEU A 300 -21.79 21.38 0.32
CA LEU A 300 -21.85 20.08 -0.36
C LEU A 300 -23.30 19.76 -0.79
N PRO A 301 -23.57 19.53 -2.10
CA PRO A 301 -24.93 19.31 -2.60
C PRO A 301 -25.68 18.17 -1.90
N ASP A 302 -24.97 17.09 -1.59
CA ASP A 302 -25.54 15.92 -0.91
C ASP A 302 -26.06 16.26 0.50
N THR A 303 -25.39 17.15 1.23
CA THR A 303 -25.80 17.53 2.59
C THR A 303 -26.61 18.83 2.67
N ALA A 304 -26.58 19.69 1.66
CA ALA A 304 -27.10 21.06 1.71
C ALA A 304 -28.56 21.14 2.17
N HIS A 305 -29.43 20.27 1.64
CA HIS A 305 -30.84 20.22 2.01
C HIS A 305 -31.06 19.79 3.48
N TYR A 306 -30.14 19.00 4.03
CA TYR A 306 -30.22 18.45 5.38
C TYR A 306 -29.38 19.23 6.40
N ALA A 307 -28.58 20.21 5.98
CA ALA A 307 -27.61 20.92 6.83
C ALA A 307 -28.24 21.49 8.11
N LYS A 308 -29.41 22.14 7.99
CA LYS A 308 -30.17 22.62 9.16
C LYS A 308 -30.62 21.46 10.04
N HIS A 309 -31.15 20.39 9.45
CA HIS A 309 -31.63 19.23 10.19
C HIS A 309 -30.53 18.51 10.98
N ILE A 310 -29.34 18.39 10.39
CA ILE A 310 -28.14 17.82 11.01
C ILE A 310 -27.68 18.72 12.16
N THR A 311 -27.67 20.04 11.95
CA THR A 311 -27.27 21.01 13.00
C THR A 311 -28.22 20.97 14.21
N HIS A 312 -29.53 20.80 13.98
CA HIS A 312 -30.53 20.69 15.06
C HIS A 312 -30.65 19.27 15.64
N GLY A 313 -29.88 18.28 15.14
CA GLY A 313 -29.89 16.90 15.63
C GLY A 313 -31.09 16.06 15.21
N SER A 314 -31.99 16.58 14.36
CA SER A 314 -33.11 15.81 13.79
C SER A 314 -32.65 14.78 12.75
N TYR A 315 -31.46 14.98 12.18
CA TYR A 315 -30.77 14.02 11.34
C TYR A 315 -29.36 13.76 11.90
N ARG A 316 -28.88 12.53 11.72
CA ARG A 316 -27.49 12.15 11.93
C ARG A 316 -26.83 11.85 10.59
N LEU A 317 -25.61 12.35 10.41
CA LEU A 317 -24.80 12.12 9.23
C LEU A 317 -23.91 10.89 9.45
N LEU A 318 -24.23 9.80 8.76
CA LEU A 318 -23.46 8.57 8.73
C LEU A 318 -22.61 8.56 7.46
N VAL A 319 -21.33 8.21 7.54
CA VAL A 319 -20.46 8.11 6.36
C VAL A 319 -19.82 6.74 6.27
N SER A 320 -19.81 6.15 5.09
CA SER A 320 -19.02 4.95 4.79
C SER A 320 -18.13 5.19 3.57
N SER A 321 -16.83 4.96 3.76
CA SER A 321 -15.82 5.06 2.70
C SER A 321 -15.46 3.66 2.23
N THR A 322 -15.63 3.39 0.93
CA THR A 322 -15.52 2.02 0.40
C THR A 322 -14.86 1.96 -0.97
N SER A 323 -14.29 0.81 -1.28
CA SER A 323 -13.81 0.43 -2.60
C SER A 323 -14.84 -0.35 -3.41
N TRP A 324 -16.07 -0.56 -2.92
CA TRP A 324 -17.14 -1.34 -3.57
C TRP A 324 -16.65 -2.70 -4.10
N THR A 325 -15.79 -3.36 -3.34
CA THR A 325 -15.22 -4.68 -3.62
C THR A 325 -15.94 -5.77 -2.82
N ALA A 326 -15.67 -7.04 -3.15
CA ALA A 326 -16.39 -8.17 -2.57
C ALA A 326 -16.04 -8.42 -1.08
N ASP A 327 -14.94 -7.87 -0.60
CA ASP A 327 -14.51 -7.87 0.80
C ASP A 327 -15.26 -6.84 1.67
N GLU A 328 -16.19 -6.07 1.08
CA GLU A 328 -17.09 -5.16 1.78
C GLU A 328 -18.55 -5.51 1.44
N ASP A 329 -19.18 -6.37 2.23
CA ASP A 329 -20.59 -6.74 2.03
C ASP A 329 -21.53 -5.63 2.52
N PHE A 330 -21.90 -4.73 1.60
CA PHE A 330 -22.84 -3.64 1.86
C PHE A 330 -24.26 -4.11 2.16
N SER A 331 -24.61 -5.38 1.92
CA SER A 331 -25.92 -5.90 2.35
C SER A 331 -26.07 -5.76 3.86
N VAL A 332 -25.00 -5.97 4.63
CA VAL A 332 -25.01 -5.81 6.09
C VAL A 332 -25.42 -4.40 6.51
N LEU A 333 -24.87 -3.36 5.88
CA LEU A 333 -25.24 -1.97 6.15
C LEU A 333 -26.66 -1.65 5.68
N LEU A 334 -27.04 -2.10 4.49
CA LEU A 334 -28.39 -1.84 3.96
C LEU A 334 -29.47 -2.49 4.81
N ASP A 335 -29.27 -3.73 5.23
CA ASP A 335 -30.22 -4.48 6.04
C ASP A 335 -30.36 -3.83 7.43
N ALA A 336 -29.25 -3.41 8.04
CA ALA A 336 -29.27 -2.67 9.31
C ALA A 336 -29.99 -1.30 9.20
N LEU A 337 -29.79 -0.57 8.10
CA LEU A 337 -30.47 0.71 7.87
C LEU A 337 -31.98 0.54 7.60
N VAL A 338 -32.38 -0.55 6.96
CA VAL A 338 -33.80 -0.91 6.79
C VAL A 338 -34.44 -1.22 8.14
N ALA A 339 -33.77 -2.04 8.96
CA ALA A 339 -34.25 -2.40 10.29
C ALA A 339 -34.36 -1.15 11.19
N TYR A 340 -33.31 -0.33 11.26
CA TYR A 340 -33.32 0.96 11.95
C TYR A 340 -34.46 1.88 11.44
N SER A 341 -34.69 1.97 10.13
CA SER A 341 -35.79 2.78 9.56
C SER A 341 -37.17 2.30 10.03
N ALA A 342 -37.36 0.98 10.20
CA ALA A 342 -38.58 0.40 10.73
C ALA A 342 -38.74 0.72 12.22
N THR A 343 -37.68 0.56 13.02
CA THR A 343 -37.69 0.85 14.47
C THR A 343 -38.06 2.30 14.77
N ILE A 344 -37.49 3.28 14.05
CA ILE A 344 -37.83 4.71 14.27
C ILE A 344 -39.28 5.01 13.90
N SER A 345 -39.87 4.28 12.94
CA SER A 345 -41.27 4.52 12.57
C SER A 345 -42.23 4.30 13.75
N MET A 346 -41.78 3.55 14.77
CA MET A 346 -42.52 3.26 15.99
C MET A 346 -42.15 4.16 17.18
N SER A 347 -41.08 4.98 17.08
CA SER A 347 -40.65 5.86 18.18
C SER A 347 -40.04 7.19 17.71
N PRO A 348 -40.59 8.35 18.13
CA PRO A 348 -40.06 9.68 17.76
C PRO A 348 -38.76 10.06 18.47
N THR A 349 -38.20 9.20 19.33
CA THR A 349 -36.99 9.49 20.13
C THR A 349 -35.68 9.37 19.33
N PHE A 350 -35.74 8.93 18.08
CA PHE A 350 -34.56 8.68 17.26
C PHE A 350 -34.48 9.66 16.09
N PRO A 351 -33.27 10.17 15.78
CA PRO A 351 -33.07 11.02 14.62
C PRO A 351 -33.10 10.18 13.34
N LYS A 352 -33.49 10.82 12.24
CA LYS A 352 -33.36 10.24 10.89
C LYS A 352 -31.89 10.12 10.53
N ILE A 353 -31.54 9.24 9.60
CA ILE A 353 -30.16 9.11 9.11
C ILE A 353 -30.05 9.66 7.70
N LEU A 354 -29.02 10.47 7.47
CA LEU A 354 -28.45 10.69 6.15
C LEU A 354 -27.15 9.87 6.07
N ALA A 355 -27.15 8.82 5.26
CA ALA A 355 -26.00 7.98 5.01
C ALA A 355 -25.35 8.36 3.67
N ILE A 356 -24.09 8.79 3.70
CA ILE A 356 -23.31 9.07 2.50
C ILE A 356 -22.28 7.97 2.30
N ILE A 357 -22.38 7.27 1.17
CA ILE A 357 -21.45 6.21 0.78
C ILE A 357 -20.54 6.73 -0.34
N THR A 358 -19.24 6.79 -0.09
CA THR A 358 -18.26 7.34 -1.04
C THR A 358 -17.49 6.25 -1.79
N GLY A 359 -16.67 6.65 -2.77
CA GLY A 359 -15.72 5.77 -3.43
C GLY A 359 -16.21 5.14 -4.75
N LYS A 360 -15.38 4.22 -5.26
CA LYS A 360 -15.52 3.60 -6.57
C LYS A 360 -15.08 2.15 -6.54
N GLY A 361 -15.84 1.31 -7.23
CA GLY A 361 -15.42 -0.05 -7.53
C GLY A 361 -16.49 -0.86 -8.25
N PRO A 362 -16.21 -2.15 -8.47
CA PRO A 362 -16.98 -2.99 -9.38
C PRO A 362 -18.42 -3.23 -8.93
N LEU A 363 -18.70 -3.29 -7.63
CA LEU A 363 -20.04 -3.58 -7.11
C LEU A 363 -20.90 -2.33 -6.89
N LYS A 364 -20.40 -1.13 -7.19
CA LYS A 364 -21.13 0.13 -6.95
C LYS A 364 -22.52 0.11 -7.59
N GLN A 365 -22.62 -0.24 -8.87
CA GLN A 365 -23.90 -0.24 -9.58
C GLN A 365 -24.89 -1.28 -9.02
N TYR A 366 -24.37 -2.44 -8.62
CA TYR A 366 -25.19 -3.49 -8.00
C TYR A 366 -25.89 -2.98 -6.74
N TYR A 367 -25.15 -2.34 -5.83
CA TYR A 367 -25.73 -1.80 -4.61
C TYR A 367 -26.60 -0.56 -4.83
N LEU A 368 -26.28 0.29 -5.81
CA LEU A 368 -27.16 1.40 -6.20
C LEU A 368 -28.54 0.90 -6.64
N ASN A 369 -28.60 -0.16 -7.46
CA ASN A 369 -29.86 -0.77 -7.86
C ASN A 369 -30.63 -1.34 -6.65
N LYS A 370 -29.92 -1.98 -5.71
CA LYS A 370 -30.52 -2.48 -4.45
C LYS A 370 -31.08 -1.34 -3.60
N ILE A 371 -30.37 -0.22 -3.47
CA ILE A 371 -30.86 0.98 -2.75
C ILE A 371 -32.10 1.56 -3.43
N GLU A 372 -32.13 1.63 -4.76
CA GLU A 372 -33.31 2.10 -5.51
C GLU A 372 -34.53 1.21 -5.25
N GLN A 373 -34.35 -0.11 -5.27
CA GLN A 373 -35.40 -1.07 -4.95
C GLN A 373 -35.93 -0.88 -3.52
N LEU A 374 -35.05 -0.75 -2.52
CA LEU A 374 -35.45 -0.51 -1.13
C LEU A 374 -36.25 0.79 -0.96
N ASN A 375 -35.91 1.84 -1.73
CA ASN A 375 -36.68 3.09 -1.74
C ASN A 375 -38.07 2.90 -2.38
N LYS A 376 -38.18 2.18 -3.49
CA LYS A 376 -39.47 1.85 -4.13
C LYS A 376 -40.38 1.05 -3.20
N GLU A 377 -39.80 0.14 -2.44
CA GLU A 377 -40.48 -0.67 -1.42
C GLU A 377 -40.79 0.10 -0.12
N LYS A 378 -40.43 1.40 -0.04
CA LYS A 378 -40.61 2.28 1.12
C LYS A 378 -39.94 1.79 2.41
N LYS A 379 -38.91 0.95 2.30
CA LYS A 379 -38.15 0.40 3.43
C LYS A 379 -37.19 1.40 4.09
N LEU A 380 -36.91 2.53 3.42
CA LEU A 380 -36.00 3.60 3.88
C LEU A 380 -36.75 4.92 4.12
N SER A 381 -37.88 4.86 4.83
CA SER A 381 -38.71 6.04 5.15
C SER A 381 -37.98 7.06 6.04
N ASN A 382 -37.19 6.59 7.00
CA ASN A 382 -36.45 7.40 7.98
C ASN A 382 -34.94 7.45 7.73
N VAL A 383 -34.48 6.84 6.64
CA VAL A 383 -33.09 6.83 6.22
C VAL A 383 -33.00 7.36 4.79
N LYS A 384 -32.01 8.20 4.51
CA LYS A 384 -31.67 8.65 3.16
C LYS A 384 -30.25 8.22 2.85
N ILE A 385 -30.08 7.49 1.76
CA ILE A 385 -28.79 7.00 1.30
C ILE A 385 -28.42 7.77 0.04
N GLN A 386 -27.24 8.39 0.04
CA GLN A 386 -26.66 9.10 -1.09
C GLN A 386 -25.26 8.59 -1.38
N THR A 387 -24.79 8.83 -2.60
CA THR A 387 -23.40 8.57 -2.97
C THR A 387 -22.75 9.83 -3.47
N ALA A 388 -21.57 10.15 -2.94
CA ALA A 388 -20.82 11.33 -3.31
C ALA A 388 -19.53 10.95 -4.05
N TRP A 389 -19.18 11.74 -5.06
CA TRP A 389 -17.84 11.76 -5.66
C TRP A 389 -17.14 13.04 -5.24
N LEU A 390 -16.04 12.91 -4.52
CA LEU A 390 -15.41 14.01 -3.80
C LEU A 390 -13.95 14.16 -4.20
N SER A 391 -13.46 15.40 -4.17
CA SER A 391 -12.04 15.69 -4.11
C SER A 391 -11.45 15.16 -2.78
N ASN A 392 -10.13 15.04 -2.66
CA ASN A 392 -9.50 14.61 -1.41
C ASN A 392 -9.83 15.57 -0.24
N GLU A 393 -9.91 16.87 -0.52
CA GLU A 393 -10.25 17.91 0.46
C GLU A 393 -11.72 17.82 0.92
N ASP A 394 -12.64 17.66 -0.03
CA ASP A 394 -14.07 17.48 0.30
C ASP A 394 -14.32 16.14 0.98
N TYR A 395 -13.54 15.10 0.66
CA TYR A 395 -13.57 13.82 1.36
C TYR A 395 -13.17 13.99 2.82
N ALA A 396 -12.02 14.63 3.11
CA ALA A 396 -11.61 14.91 4.48
C ALA A 396 -12.64 15.76 5.23
N SER A 397 -13.19 16.79 4.56
CA SER A 397 -14.21 17.66 5.15
C SER A 397 -15.54 16.93 5.43
N LEU A 398 -15.94 15.99 4.57
CA LEU A 398 -17.11 15.14 4.80
C LEU A 398 -16.90 14.26 6.04
N LEU A 399 -15.72 13.63 6.17
CA LEU A 399 -15.42 12.82 7.35
C LEU A 399 -15.46 13.65 8.63
N GLY A 400 -14.82 14.81 8.65
CA GLY A 400 -14.83 15.72 9.81
C GLY A 400 -16.21 16.30 10.14
N SER A 401 -17.13 16.32 9.16
CA SER A 401 -18.50 16.79 9.34
C SER A 401 -19.47 15.72 9.86
N ALA A 402 -19.14 14.44 9.67
CA ALA A 402 -20.03 13.33 9.99
C ALA A 402 -20.21 13.11 11.50
N ASP A 403 -21.33 12.49 11.87
CA ASP A 403 -21.63 12.09 13.25
C ASP A 403 -20.93 10.76 13.59
N LEU A 404 -20.91 9.81 12.65
CA LEU A 404 -20.37 8.46 12.81
C LEU A 404 -19.86 7.89 11.48
N GLY A 405 -18.72 7.21 11.51
CA GLY A 405 -18.17 6.45 10.39
C GLY A 405 -18.55 4.97 10.45
N VAL A 406 -18.75 4.33 9.28
CA VAL A 406 -18.98 2.88 9.16
C VAL A 406 -17.96 2.24 8.24
N SER A 407 -17.24 1.23 8.74
CA SER A 407 -16.33 0.41 7.96
C SER A 407 -16.83 -1.03 7.84
N LEU A 408 -17.02 -1.49 6.60
CA LEU A 408 -17.40 -2.88 6.28
C LEU A 408 -16.22 -3.74 5.86
N HIS A 409 -15.00 -3.20 5.96
CA HIS A 409 -13.80 -3.88 5.51
C HIS A 409 -13.61 -5.22 6.22
N THR A 410 -13.48 -6.28 5.44
CA THR A 410 -13.10 -7.60 5.94
C THR A 410 -11.66 -7.94 5.55
N SER A 411 -10.94 -8.50 6.51
CA SER A 411 -9.54 -8.89 6.32
C SER A 411 -9.44 -10.26 5.63
N SER A 412 -8.80 -10.32 4.46
CA SER A 412 -8.53 -11.61 3.79
C SER A 412 -7.54 -12.48 4.58
N SER A 413 -6.60 -11.84 5.29
CA SER A 413 -5.56 -12.50 6.09
C SER A 413 -5.92 -12.63 7.57
N GLY A 414 -6.95 -11.91 8.03
CA GLY A 414 -7.31 -11.74 9.43
C GLY A 414 -6.41 -10.75 10.20
N VAL A 415 -5.36 -10.21 9.58
CA VAL A 415 -4.29 -9.48 10.27
C VAL A 415 -3.87 -8.16 9.60
N ASP A 416 -4.60 -7.70 8.60
CA ASP A 416 -4.43 -6.35 8.02
C ASP A 416 -5.34 -5.31 8.72
N LEU A 417 -5.14 -4.03 8.41
CA LEU A 417 -5.93 -2.93 8.97
C LEU A 417 -6.97 -2.40 7.97
N PRO A 418 -8.15 -1.98 8.45
CA PRO A 418 -9.10 -1.25 7.63
C PRO A 418 -8.62 0.19 7.43
N MET A 419 -7.76 0.42 6.43
CA MET A 419 -7.07 1.70 6.21
C MET A 419 -8.00 2.93 6.19
N LYS A 420 -9.26 2.79 5.73
CA LYS A 420 -10.23 3.89 5.70
C LYS A 420 -10.64 4.39 7.08
N VAL A 421 -10.52 3.57 8.11
CA VAL A 421 -10.76 3.96 9.51
C VAL A 421 -9.69 4.95 9.97
N VAL A 422 -8.47 4.84 9.45
CA VAL A 422 -7.38 5.78 9.76
C VAL A 422 -7.73 7.19 9.26
N ASP A 423 -8.28 7.33 8.05
CA ASP A 423 -8.76 8.62 7.54
C ASP A 423 -9.84 9.22 8.46
N MET A 424 -10.79 8.39 8.90
CA MET A 424 -11.89 8.80 9.80
C MET A 424 -11.34 9.32 11.13
N PHE A 425 -10.44 8.55 11.76
CA PHE A 425 -9.79 8.98 12.99
C PHE A 425 -8.93 10.22 12.80
N GLY A 426 -8.31 10.45 11.63
CA GLY A 426 -7.60 11.70 11.35
C GLY A 426 -8.45 12.96 11.48
N THR A 427 -9.76 12.83 11.21
CA THR A 427 -10.75 13.91 11.30
C THR A 427 -11.54 13.94 12.61
N GLY A 428 -11.20 13.06 13.56
CA GLY A 428 -11.91 12.94 14.84
C GLY A 428 -13.27 12.25 14.72
N LEU A 429 -13.53 11.55 13.61
CA LEU A 429 -14.77 10.81 13.38
C LEU A 429 -14.69 9.45 14.08
N PRO A 430 -15.55 9.16 15.09
CA PRO A 430 -15.63 7.83 15.66
C PRO A 430 -16.18 6.83 14.66
N VAL A 431 -15.83 5.55 14.84
CA VAL A 431 -16.13 4.50 13.85
C VAL A 431 -16.83 3.31 14.47
N ILE A 432 -17.82 2.77 13.78
CA ILE A 432 -18.25 1.39 13.98
C ILE A 432 -17.82 0.54 12.79
N GLY A 433 -17.35 -0.69 13.03
CA GLY A 433 -16.84 -1.49 11.93
C GLY A 433 -16.90 -3.00 12.14
N TRP A 434 -16.72 -3.73 11.05
CA TRP A 434 -16.68 -5.18 11.08
C TRP A 434 -15.50 -5.67 11.91
N SER A 435 -15.77 -6.42 12.97
CA SER A 435 -14.78 -6.74 14.01
C SER A 435 -14.24 -8.17 13.95
N ARG A 436 -14.69 -8.99 12.98
CA ARG A 436 -14.34 -10.42 12.93
C ARG A 436 -12.96 -10.69 12.32
N PHE A 437 -11.93 -9.98 12.79
CA PHE A 437 -10.53 -10.26 12.49
C PHE A 437 -9.63 -9.75 13.62
N GLU A 438 -8.46 -10.35 13.77
CA GLU A 438 -7.61 -10.16 14.95
C GLU A 438 -7.08 -8.73 15.07
N ALA A 439 -6.63 -8.18 13.95
CA ALA A 439 -6.04 -6.85 13.88
C ALA A 439 -7.02 -5.70 14.18
N TRP A 440 -8.34 -5.95 14.19
CA TRP A 440 -9.37 -4.94 14.49
C TRP A 440 -9.06 -4.15 15.76
N LYS A 441 -8.67 -4.86 16.82
CA LYS A 441 -8.43 -4.29 18.17
C LYS A 441 -7.19 -3.41 18.25
N GLU A 442 -6.31 -3.45 17.24
CA GLU A 442 -5.11 -2.63 17.21
C GLU A 442 -5.42 -1.19 16.77
N LEU A 443 -6.50 -1.00 16.01
CA LEU A 443 -6.95 0.30 15.54
C LEU A 443 -8.17 0.80 16.32
N VAL A 444 -9.17 -0.06 16.53
CA VAL A 444 -10.42 0.31 17.21
C VAL A 444 -10.48 -0.32 18.61
N LYS A 445 -10.65 0.55 19.60
CA LYS A 445 -10.79 0.22 21.02
C LYS A 445 -12.25 0.41 21.41
N GLU A 446 -12.92 -0.70 21.73
CA GLU A 446 -14.34 -0.75 22.10
C GLU A 446 -14.67 0.29 23.19
N GLY A 447 -15.65 1.16 22.92
CA GLY A 447 -16.10 2.20 23.85
C GLY A 447 -15.16 3.39 24.02
N VAL A 448 -13.99 3.40 23.35
CA VAL A 448 -13.03 4.51 23.43
C VAL A 448 -13.05 5.35 22.16
N ASN A 449 -12.86 4.75 20.99
CA ASN A 449 -12.86 5.45 19.69
C ASN A 449 -13.87 4.87 18.70
N GLY A 450 -14.53 3.78 19.08
CA GLY A 450 -15.46 3.07 18.21
C GLY A 450 -16.03 1.79 18.80
N PHE A 451 -16.77 1.05 17.97
CA PHE A 451 -17.33 -0.25 18.32
C PHE A 451 -17.26 -1.26 17.17
N GLY A 452 -17.12 -2.53 17.52
CA GLY A 452 -17.17 -3.65 16.60
C GLY A 452 -18.57 -4.21 16.40
N PHE A 453 -18.93 -4.57 15.16
CA PHE A 453 -20.09 -5.41 14.86
C PHE A 453 -19.70 -6.64 14.04
N SER A 454 -20.63 -7.59 13.93
CA SER A 454 -20.42 -8.87 13.22
C SER A 454 -21.66 -9.38 12.47
N SER A 455 -22.73 -8.58 12.44
CA SER A 455 -24.00 -8.86 11.76
C SER A 455 -24.74 -7.54 11.48
N ALA A 456 -25.79 -7.62 10.65
CA ALA A 456 -26.69 -6.49 10.41
C ALA A 456 -27.42 -6.08 11.70
N ASP A 457 -27.95 -7.04 12.46
CA ASP A 457 -28.64 -6.80 13.73
C ASP A 457 -27.73 -6.13 14.78
N GLY A 458 -26.46 -6.52 14.82
CA GLY A 458 -25.47 -5.89 15.71
C GLY A 458 -25.18 -4.45 15.30
N LEU A 459 -25.12 -4.18 13.99
CA LEU A 459 -24.97 -2.82 13.45
C LEU A 459 -26.21 -1.96 13.75
N GLU A 460 -27.41 -2.50 13.58
CA GLU A 460 -28.66 -1.81 13.96
C GLU A 460 -28.66 -1.44 15.44
N THR A 461 -28.35 -2.39 16.33
CA THR A 461 -28.31 -2.18 17.78
C THR A 461 -27.36 -1.03 18.15
N LEU A 462 -26.18 -0.99 17.51
CA LEU A 462 -25.22 0.10 17.72
C LEU A 462 -25.75 1.45 17.21
N LEU A 463 -26.40 1.48 16.05
CA LEU A 463 -27.02 2.72 15.54
C LEU A 463 -28.10 3.24 16.49
N GLU A 464 -28.93 2.35 17.03
CA GLU A 464 -29.93 2.72 18.03
C GLU A 464 -29.29 3.26 19.31
N GLU A 465 -28.27 2.59 19.84
CA GLU A 465 -27.59 3.02 21.06
C GLU A 465 -26.94 4.39 20.88
N LEU A 466 -26.18 4.57 19.79
CA LEU A 466 -25.38 5.76 19.55
C LEU A 466 -26.20 6.99 19.14
N PHE A 467 -27.33 6.79 18.45
CA PHE A 467 -28.14 7.90 17.96
C PHE A 467 -29.36 8.23 18.82
N ARG A 468 -29.63 7.47 19.90
CA ARG A 468 -30.71 7.80 20.83
C ARG A 468 -30.52 9.19 21.45
N THR A 469 -31.53 10.05 21.31
CA THR A 469 -31.47 11.47 21.73
C THR A 469 -31.08 11.70 23.20
N ASN A 470 -31.44 10.78 24.10
CA ASN A 470 -31.17 10.90 25.54
C ASN A 470 -29.86 10.21 25.99
N HIS A 471 -29.15 9.51 25.09
CA HIS A 471 -27.92 8.75 25.41
C HIS A 471 -26.71 9.20 24.58
N GLY A 472 -26.69 10.47 24.16
CA GLY A 472 -25.56 11.05 23.41
C GLY A 472 -24.20 11.04 24.13
N GLN A 473 -24.16 10.61 25.40
CA GLN A 473 -22.91 10.46 26.16
C GLN A 473 -21.98 9.41 25.55
N THR A 474 -22.49 8.28 25.06
CA THR A 474 -21.67 7.23 24.45
C THR A 474 -21.05 7.72 23.14
N LEU A 475 -21.85 8.30 22.24
CA LEU A 475 -21.35 8.87 20.98
C LEU A 475 -20.33 9.99 21.23
N ALA A 476 -20.59 10.87 22.21
CA ALA A 476 -19.64 11.91 22.59
C ALA A 476 -18.36 11.35 23.20
N ALA A 477 -18.44 10.26 23.97
CA ALA A 477 -17.28 9.59 24.55
C ALA A 477 -16.39 8.98 23.46
N ILE A 478 -16.98 8.22 22.52
CA ILE A 478 -16.19 7.64 21.43
C ILE A 478 -15.61 8.70 20.49
N ARG A 479 -16.31 9.83 20.31
CA ARG A 479 -15.78 10.97 19.56
C ARG A 479 -14.56 11.59 20.24
N ARG A 480 -14.54 11.68 21.57
CA ARG A 480 -13.35 12.15 22.30
C ARG A 480 -12.16 11.22 22.10
N GLY A 481 -12.34 9.91 22.20
CA GLY A 481 -11.22 9.00 21.93
C GLY A 481 -10.80 8.97 20.46
N ALA A 482 -11.72 9.19 19.50
CA ALA A 482 -11.34 9.39 18.10
C ALA A 482 -10.51 10.67 17.90
N LEU A 483 -10.83 11.76 18.61
CA LEU A 483 -10.04 12.99 18.63
C LEU A 483 -8.66 12.79 19.29
N GLU A 484 -8.56 11.94 20.31
CA GLU A 484 -7.26 11.58 20.90
C GLU A 484 -6.38 10.82 19.89
N GLU A 485 -6.95 9.91 19.10
CA GLU A 485 -6.22 9.23 18.03
C GLU A 485 -5.75 10.20 16.91
N CYS A 486 -6.39 11.37 16.73
CA CYS A 486 -5.88 12.42 15.84
C CYS A 486 -4.50 12.95 16.25
N SER A 487 -4.15 12.88 17.53
CA SER A 487 -2.91 13.50 18.03
C SER A 487 -1.65 12.80 17.51
N ARG A 488 -1.76 11.51 17.15
CA ARG A 488 -0.66 10.69 16.66
C ARG A 488 -0.78 10.49 15.15
N ARG A 489 0.10 11.13 14.40
CA ARG A 489 0.13 11.17 12.94
C ARG A 489 1.14 10.18 12.36
N TRP A 490 1.14 10.08 11.03
CA TRP A 490 2.11 9.26 10.29
C TRP A 490 3.56 9.50 10.72
N GLY A 491 3.98 10.76 10.82
CA GLY A 491 5.35 11.08 11.24
C GLY A 491 5.71 10.51 12.61
N ASP A 492 4.78 10.55 13.58
CA ASP A 492 5.01 10.05 14.94
C ASP A 492 5.23 8.54 15.00
N GLU A 493 4.62 7.77 14.08
CA GLU A 493 4.85 6.33 13.96
C GLU A 493 6.07 6.01 13.08
N TRP A 494 6.27 6.80 12.04
CA TRP A 494 7.22 6.49 10.98
C TRP A 494 8.67 6.74 11.37
N PHE A 495 8.96 7.88 12.01
CA PHE A 495 10.35 8.23 12.36
C PHE A 495 11.00 7.25 13.33
N PRO A 496 10.33 6.82 14.44
CA PRO A 496 10.92 5.85 15.36
C PRO A 496 11.21 4.48 14.75
N VAL A 497 10.52 4.11 13.66
CA VAL A 497 10.61 2.79 13.02
C VAL A 497 11.38 2.85 11.71
N ALA A 498 10.78 3.41 10.66
CA ALA A 498 11.37 3.47 9.33
C ALA A 498 12.44 4.55 9.21
N GLY A 499 12.21 5.72 9.83
CA GLY A 499 13.21 6.79 9.88
C GLY A 499 14.50 6.29 10.51
N LYS A 500 14.41 5.67 11.70
CA LYS A 500 15.55 5.05 12.40
C LYS A 500 16.30 4.02 11.56
N LEU A 501 15.59 3.12 10.87
CA LEU A 501 16.22 2.11 10.01
C LEU A 501 16.98 2.74 8.83
N LEU A 502 16.41 3.81 8.25
CA LEU A 502 16.97 4.51 7.11
C LEU A 502 18.02 5.56 7.49
N GLY A 503 18.22 5.83 8.79
CA GLY A 503 19.13 6.87 9.29
C GLY A 503 18.59 8.29 9.12
N LEU A 504 17.26 8.44 9.14
CA LEU A 504 16.55 9.71 8.97
C LEU A 504 15.94 10.16 10.31
N GLN A 505 15.99 11.46 10.58
CA GLN A 505 15.43 12.08 11.77
C GLN A 505 14.36 13.11 11.40
N ARG A 506 13.42 13.35 12.31
CA ARG A 506 12.38 14.35 12.11
C ARG A 506 12.98 15.75 12.25
N GLU A 507 12.51 16.68 11.42
CA GLU A 507 12.83 18.09 11.59
C GLU A 507 12.39 18.56 12.98
N GLY A 508 13.33 19.04 13.80
CA GLY A 508 13.09 19.51 15.17
C GLY A 508 13.74 18.66 16.27
N ASP A 509 14.03 17.38 16.01
CA ASP A 509 14.65 16.49 17.01
C ASP A 509 16.19 16.67 17.11
N GLY A 510 16.77 17.49 16.23
CA GLY A 510 18.21 17.68 16.05
C GLY A 510 18.89 18.79 16.87
N GLU A 511 18.16 19.58 17.67
CA GLU A 511 18.79 20.63 18.50
C GLU A 511 19.54 20.11 19.73
N GLY A 512 19.64 18.79 19.92
CA GLY A 512 20.21 18.20 21.15
C GLY A 512 21.55 17.48 21.06
N ASN A 513 22.10 17.11 19.90
CA ASN A 513 23.23 16.17 19.85
C ASN A 513 24.19 16.34 18.65
N SER A 514 24.61 17.56 18.36
CA SER A 514 25.79 17.79 17.50
C SER A 514 26.67 18.92 18.02
N VAL A 515 27.25 18.72 19.20
CA VAL A 515 28.46 19.44 19.62
C VAL A 515 29.41 18.39 20.22
N ASP A 516 30.67 18.46 19.81
CA ASP A 516 31.83 17.70 20.26
C ASP A 516 32.09 16.31 19.63
N ALA A 517 32.56 16.34 18.39
CA ALA A 517 33.47 15.30 17.89
C ALA A 517 34.54 15.86 16.94
N VAL A 518 35.25 16.94 17.31
CA VAL A 518 36.61 17.25 16.80
C VAL A 518 37.38 18.11 17.81
N ALA A 519 38.29 17.50 18.58
CA ALA A 519 39.60 18.08 18.93
C ALA A 519 40.46 17.14 19.80
N GLY A 520 41.51 16.58 19.19
CA GLY A 520 42.87 16.45 19.73
C GLY A 520 43.11 15.78 21.10
N GLY A 521 43.81 14.64 21.09
CA GLY A 521 44.50 14.12 22.26
C GLY A 521 45.54 13.09 21.86
N GLU A 522 46.80 13.53 21.81
CA GLU A 522 47.97 12.80 21.36
C GLU A 522 48.28 11.51 22.13
N SER A 523 48.91 10.60 21.38
CA SER A 523 49.65 9.44 21.82
C SER A 523 50.65 9.75 22.94
N LYS A 524 50.63 8.97 24.04
CA LYS A 524 51.84 8.61 24.78
C LYS A 524 51.71 7.23 25.43
N VAL A 525 52.51 6.34 24.87
CA VAL A 525 53.19 5.18 25.48
C VAL A 525 53.52 5.44 26.95
N ILE A 526 53.04 4.61 27.88
CA ILE A 526 53.72 3.48 28.57
C ILE A 526 52.62 2.65 29.24
#